data_AF-A0A4Y7KQ19-F1
#
_entry.id   AF-A0A4Y7KQ19-F1
#
_cell.length_a   1.000
_cell.length_b   1.000
_cell.length_c   1.000
_cell.angle_alpha   90.00
_cell.angle_beta   90.00
_cell.angle_gamma   90.00
#
_symmetry.space_group_name_H-M   'P 1'
#
loop_
_entity.id
_entity.type
_entity.pdbx_description
1 polymer ?
#
loop_
_entity_poly.entity_id
_entity_poly.type
_entity_poly.pdbx_seq_one_letter_code
_entity_poly.pdbx_strand_id
1 'polypeptide(L)'
;MVSVLRDKFAHLNLTFSIGGQISFDVFPQGWDKTYCLRYLEEFQEIHFFGDKTYKEGNDHQIYESERTVGHTVTSPDDTAEQCTTLFLTKQD
;
A
#
# COMPACT_ATOMS: atom_id res chain seq x y z
N MET A 1 -0.93 3.27 23.58
CA MET A 1 0.08 2.20 23.46
C MET A 1 1.09 2.50 22.35
N VAL A 2 0.67 2.60 21.07
CA VAL A 2 1.60 2.91 19.95
C VAL A 2 2.36 4.23 20.15
N SER A 3 1.72 5.28 20.66
CA SER A 3 2.38 6.56 20.99
C SER A 3 3.55 6.39 21.97
N VAL A 4 3.36 5.61 23.03
CA VAL A 4 4.40 5.32 24.03
C VAL A 4 5.59 4.60 23.40
N LEU A 5 5.35 3.69 22.46
CA LEU A 5 6.42 2.98 21.76
C LEU A 5 7.16 3.91 20.79
N ARG A 6 6.45 4.80 20.09
CA ARG A 6 7.05 5.83 19.22
C ARG A 6 8.00 6.73 19.99
N ASP A 7 7.59 7.21 21.17
CA ASP A 7 8.43 8.10 21.99
C ASP A 7 9.66 7.37 22.54
N LYS A 8 9.49 6.15 23.07
CA LYS A 8 10.59 5.37 23.66
C LYS A 8 11.64 4.96 22.63
N PHE A 9 11.22 4.65 21.41
CA PHE A 9 12.07 4.12 20.35
C PHE A 9 12.29 5.11 19.20
N ALA A 10 12.12 6.41 19.45
CA ALA A 10 12.29 7.47 18.44
C ALA A 10 13.69 7.45 17.78
N HIS A 11 14.70 6.93 18.47
CA HIS A 11 16.07 6.79 17.98
C HIS A 11 16.29 5.62 17.02
N LEU A 12 15.33 4.70 16.86
CA LEU A 12 15.46 3.49 16.03
C LEU A 12 14.81 3.62 14.64
N ASN A 13 14.22 4.77 14.33
CA ASN A 13 13.56 5.04 13.05
C ASN A 13 12.57 3.95 12.61
N LEU A 14 11.65 3.61 13.52
CA LEU A 14 10.63 2.58 13.33
C LEU A 14 9.28 3.19 12.92
N THR A 15 8.59 2.52 12.00
CA THR A 15 7.19 2.75 11.64
C THR A 15 6.30 1.80 12.43
N PHE A 16 5.13 2.29 12.85
CA PHE A 16 4.12 1.54 13.58
C PHE A 16 2.78 1.65 12.84
N SER A 17 2.26 0.54 12.31
CA SER A 17 1.01 0.51 11.54
C SER A 17 -0.04 -0.34 12.26
N ILE A 18 -1.26 0.16 12.40
CA ILE A 18 -2.36 -0.59 13.02
C ILE A 18 -2.93 -1.55 11.97
N GLY A 19 -2.88 -2.85 12.26
CA GLY A 19 -3.26 -3.92 11.34
C GLY A 19 -4.40 -4.76 11.92
N GLY A 20 -5.54 -4.80 11.23
CA GLY A 20 -6.70 -5.58 11.68
C GLY A 20 -7.34 -5.00 12.94
N GLN A 21 -7.97 -5.87 13.75
CA GLN A 21 -8.73 -5.47 14.94
C GLN A 21 -7.93 -5.55 16.25
N ILE A 22 -6.87 -6.36 16.28
CA ILE A 22 -6.20 -6.77 17.54
C ILE A 22 -4.68 -6.57 17.55
N SER A 23 -4.10 -6.10 16.45
CA SER A 23 -2.64 -6.08 16.25
C SER A 23 -2.16 -4.77 15.64
N PHE A 24 -0.85 -4.55 15.72
CA PHE A 24 -0.14 -3.53 14.98
C PHE A 24 1.26 -4.06 14.63
N ASP A 25 1.76 -3.65 13.48
CA ASP A 25 3.07 -4.04 12.97
C ASP A 25 4.11 -2.98 13.32
N VAL A 26 5.35 -3.44 13.54
CA VAL A 26 6.52 -2.58 13.79
C VAL A 26 7.62 -2.98 12.83
N PHE A 27 8.11 -2.03 12.04
CA PHE A 27 9.11 -2.27 11.00
C PHE A 27 10.00 -1.04 10.79
N PRO A 28 11.22 -1.18 10.25
CA PRO A 28 12.06 -0.04 9.88
C PRO A 28 11.35 0.92 8.93
N GLN A 29 11.65 2.21 9.00
CA GLN A 29 11.14 3.17 8.03
C GLN A 29 11.49 2.74 6.59
N GLY A 30 10.53 2.85 5.67
CA GLY A 30 10.66 2.44 4.27
C GLY A 30 10.43 0.94 4.00
N TRP A 31 10.06 0.15 5.02
CA TRP A 31 9.62 -1.24 4.87
C TRP A 31 8.09 -1.37 4.76
N ASP A 32 7.39 -0.30 4.40
CA ASP A 32 6.00 -0.38 3.98
C ASP A 32 5.88 -1.09 2.61
N LYS A 33 4.68 -1.14 2.04
CA LYS A 33 4.44 -1.90 0.80
C LYS A 33 5.31 -1.43 -0.38
N THR A 34 5.79 -0.18 -0.39
CA THR A 34 6.72 0.31 -1.43
C THR A 34 8.02 -0.48 -1.50
N TYR A 35 8.38 -1.19 -0.43
CA TYR A 35 9.58 -2.02 -0.36
C TYR A 35 9.66 -3.08 -1.46
N CYS A 36 8.51 -3.59 -1.94
CA CYS A 36 8.51 -4.58 -3.03
C CYS A 36 8.87 -3.96 -4.39
N LEU A 37 8.64 -2.65 -4.59
CA LEU A 37 8.78 -1.98 -5.89
C LEU A 37 10.22 -1.98 -6.42
N ARG A 38 11.22 -2.05 -5.52
CA ARG A 38 12.64 -2.18 -5.89
C ARG A 38 13.00 -3.49 -6.59
N TYR A 39 12.09 -4.45 -6.59
CA TYR A 39 12.24 -5.74 -7.28
C TYR A 39 11.42 -5.83 -8.57
N LEU A 40 10.80 -4.73 -9.00
CA LEU A 40 9.89 -4.67 -10.15
C LEU A 40 10.39 -3.63 -11.18
N GLU A 41 11.70 -3.42 -11.28
CA GLU A 41 12.32 -2.43 -12.19
C GLU A 41 12.13 -2.76 -13.67
N GLU A 42 11.85 -4.02 -14.00
CA GLU A 42 11.67 -4.50 -15.36
C GLU A 42 10.31 -4.11 -15.99
N PHE A 43 9.35 -3.66 -15.19
CA PHE A 43 8.01 -3.30 -15.66
C PHE A 43 7.91 -1.80 -15.98
N GLN A 44 7.40 -1.48 -17.18
CA GLN A 44 7.14 -0.10 -17.60
C GLN A 44 5.97 0.53 -16.84
N GLU A 45 4.97 -0.27 -16.52
CA GLU A 45 3.76 0.16 -15.83
C GLU A 45 3.41 -0.87 -14.75
N ILE A 46 3.11 -0.39 -13.54
CA ILE A 46 2.76 -1.23 -12.40
C ILE A 46 1.41 -0.73 -11.88
N HIS A 47 0.38 -1.57 -11.96
CA HIS A 47 -0.92 -1.26 -11.36
C HIS A 47 -0.97 -1.80 -9.94
N PHE A 48 -1.28 -0.93 -8.97
CA PHE A 48 -1.52 -1.33 -7.60
C PHE A 48 -3.01 -1.14 -7.26
N PHE A 49 -3.65 -2.18 -6.73
CA PHE A 49 -5.04 -2.14 -6.27
C PHE A 49 -5.06 -2.33 -4.75
N GLY A 50 -5.71 -1.42 -4.01
CA GLY A 50 -5.79 -1.49 -2.54
C GLY A 50 -7.03 -0.84 -1.96
N ASP A 51 -7.46 -1.29 -0.78
CA ASP A 51 -8.67 -0.80 -0.09
C ASP A 51 -8.37 0.27 0.96
N LYS A 52 -7.13 0.32 1.48
CA LYS A 52 -6.71 1.28 2.52
C LYS A 52 -5.69 2.28 1.98
N THR A 53 -6.08 2.97 0.91
CA THR A 53 -5.26 3.95 0.17
C THR A 53 -5.31 5.36 0.77
N TYR A 54 -6.23 5.62 1.70
CA TYR A 54 -6.32 6.90 2.42
C TYR A 54 -5.10 7.12 3.33
N LYS A 55 -4.79 8.37 3.67
CA LYS A 55 -3.70 8.74 4.58
C LYS A 55 -3.83 7.99 5.92
N GLU A 56 -2.75 7.33 6.36
CA GLU A 56 -2.66 6.37 7.49
C GLU A 56 -3.11 4.93 7.19
N GLY A 57 -3.75 4.68 6.04
CA GLY A 57 -4.03 3.34 5.56
C GLY A 57 -2.73 2.61 5.16
N ASN A 58 -2.70 1.29 5.30
CA ASN A 58 -1.48 0.51 5.08
C ASN A 58 -1.13 0.34 3.59
N ASP A 59 -1.98 0.78 2.66
CA ASP A 59 -1.73 0.80 1.22
C ASP A 59 -1.34 2.19 0.72
N HIS A 60 -1.46 3.23 1.55
CA HIS A 60 -1.30 4.61 1.13
C HIS A 60 0.05 4.89 0.45
N GLN A 61 1.16 4.43 1.04
CA GLN A 61 2.50 4.72 0.50
C GLN A 61 2.74 4.08 -0.87
N ILE A 62 2.28 2.85 -1.08
CA ILE A 62 2.43 2.18 -2.38
C ILE A 62 1.46 2.76 -3.40
N TYR A 63 0.24 3.11 -2.99
CA TYR A 63 -0.76 3.75 -3.85
C TYR A 63 -0.31 5.12 -4.38
N GLU A 64 0.32 5.95 -3.53
CA GLU A 64 0.87 7.26 -3.90
C GLU A 64 2.25 7.19 -4.57
N SER A 65 2.82 6.00 -4.74
CA SER A 65 4.15 5.86 -5.34
C SER A 65 4.12 6.27 -6.82
N GLU A 66 5.04 7.13 -7.24
CA GLU A 66 5.21 7.48 -8.67
C GLU A 66 5.51 6.27 -9.56
N ARG A 67 5.95 5.14 -8.96
CA ARG A 67 6.20 3.88 -9.65
C ARG A 67 4.94 3.07 -9.93
N THR A 68 3.79 3.48 -9.43
CA THR A 68 2.53 2.75 -9.57
C THR A 68 1.41 3.62 -10.13
N VAL A 69 0.55 3.02 -10.94
CA VAL A 69 -0.80 3.51 -11.20
C VAL A 69 -1.69 2.95 -10.09
N GLY A 70 -2.05 3.79 -9.13
CA GLY A 70 -2.84 3.40 -7.96
C GLY A 70 -4.34 3.35 -8.25
N HIS A 71 -5.00 2.27 -7.80
CA HIS A 71 -6.43 2.03 -7.89
C HIS A 71 -6.99 1.77 -6.50
N THR A 72 -7.93 2.62 -6.06
CA THR A 72 -8.65 2.37 -4.81
C THR A 72 -9.82 1.43 -5.11
N VAL A 73 -9.94 0.37 -4.32
CA VAL A 73 -11.03 -0.62 -4.44
C VAL A 73 -11.77 -0.75 -3.12
N THR A 74 -13.03 -1.11 -3.17
CA THR A 74 -13.89 -1.26 -1.97
C THR A 74 -14.23 -2.71 -1.66
N SER A 75 -14.03 -3.61 -2.61
CA SER A 75 -14.33 -5.03 -2.49
C SER A 75 -13.56 -5.84 -3.54
N PRO A 76 -13.49 -7.18 -3.40
CA PRO A 76 -12.95 -8.04 -4.45
C PRO A 76 -13.69 -7.91 -5.80
N ASP A 77 -15.00 -7.69 -5.76
CA ASP A 77 -15.81 -7.54 -6.99
C ASP A 77 -15.47 -6.23 -7.72
N ASP A 78 -15.25 -5.14 -6.97
CA ASP A 78 -14.78 -3.84 -7.50
C ASP A 78 -13.39 -3.98 -8.16
N THR A 79 -12.47 -4.71 -7.53
CA THR A 79 -11.18 -5.06 -8.16
C THR A 79 -11.36 -5.79 -9.49
N ALA A 80 -12.28 -6.77 -9.54
CA ALA A 80 -12.53 -7.54 -10.75
C ALA A 80 -13.15 -6.68 -11.87
N GLU A 81 -14.07 -5.78 -11.52
CA GLU A 81 -14.69 -4.83 -12.45
C GLU A 81 -13.65 -3.86 -13.03
N GLN A 82 -12.81 -3.27 -12.18
CA GLN A 82 -11.73 -2.37 -12.61
C GLN A 82 -10.72 -3.09 -13.50
N CYS A 83 -10.27 -4.29 -13.12
CA CYS A 83 -9.37 -5.09 -13.96
C CYS A 83 -9.99 -5.42 -15.33
N THR A 84 -11.28 -5.74 -15.35
CA THR A 84 -11.99 -6.05 -16.61
C THR A 84 -12.02 -4.82 -17.53
N THR A 85 -12.34 -3.66 -16.97
CA THR A 85 -12.39 -2.38 -17.70
C THR A 85 -11.01 -1.92 -18.20
N LEU A 86 -9.95 -2.17 -17.42
CA LEU A 86 -8.61 -1.73 -17.80
C LEU A 86 -7.95 -2.66 -18.83
N PHE A 87 -8.14 -3.97 -18.69
CA PHE A 87 -7.30 -4.94 -19.39
C PHE A 87 -8.05 -5.86 -20.36
N LEU A 88 -9.39 -5.97 -20.25
CA LEU A 88 -10.16 -6.97 -20.99
C LEU A 88 -11.23 -6.38 -21.92
N THR A 89 -11.60 -5.10 -21.77
CA THR A 89 -12.46 -4.42 -22.73
C THR A 89 -11.66 -3.99 -23.96
N LYS A 90 -12.20 -4.26 -25.16
CA LYS A 90 -11.59 -3.81 -26.42
C LYS A 90 -11.54 -2.29 -26.43
N GLN A 91 -10.37 -1.73 -26.69
CA GLN A 91 -10.25 -0.35 -27.15
C GLN A 91 -10.69 -0.34 -28.62
N ASP A 92 -11.73 0.44 -28.94
CA ASP A 92 -12.21 0.66 -30.31
C ASP A 92 -11.17 1.38 -31.19
#